data_AF-A0A947RN61-F1
#
_entry.id   AF-A0A947RN61-F1
#
_cell.length_a   1.000
_cell.length_b   1.000
_cell.length_c   1.000
_cell.angle_alpha   90.00
_cell.angle_beta   90.00
_cell.angle_gamma   90.00
#
_symmetry.space_group_name_H-M   'P 1'
#
loop_
_entity.id
_entity.type
_entity.pdbx_description
1 polymer ?
#
loop_
_entity_poly.entity_id
_entity_poly.type
_entity_poly.pdbx_seq_one_letter_code
_entity_poly.pdbx_strand_id
1 'polypeptide(L)'
;MRVIRMGASVCVAVVLASSWAMAQAIPYMLTDWACGVIVWPGAVPSYAEHFTQRLTHAAEAAFGFWGYDIPTSVKGAYDEANAFQIHDPATDSVRTIPPLGWADRETLPVVVFAFGSVDAIRLAMGDTELYAAFWSPWPLDPGGSPEVKEWILAVGAGYRNMICTSSATDEVLIHEFAHWFTFQWCYSQGITAPQLPNYIVEGIAEVTCASAKDANSTVYDRLQAYSWAQNKCLTGSIQGVMKYPVGASIVGYLVDTLGTDDFLRTLREWSIRAWLMIDQYQAGWRESLGLPSNCPQEEVESTGV
;
A
#
# COMPACT_ATOMS: atom_id res chain seq x y z
N MET A 1 10.57 -55.22 0.98
CA MET A 1 10.13 -53.89 0.48
C MET A 1 10.38 -52.84 1.56
N ARG A 2 11.47 -52.07 1.50
CA ARG A 2 11.71 -50.91 2.40
C ARG A 2 12.90 -50.08 1.90
N VAL A 3 12.82 -49.44 0.73
CA VAL A 3 13.85 -48.48 0.29
C VAL A 3 13.23 -47.41 -0.63
N ILE A 4 12.26 -46.60 -0.16
CA ILE A 4 11.87 -45.35 -0.85
C ILE A 4 11.31 -44.36 0.19
N ARG A 5 12.15 -43.83 1.09
CA ARG A 5 11.79 -42.65 1.93
C ARG A 5 12.94 -41.69 2.23
N MET A 6 14.20 -42.03 1.94
CA MET A 6 15.35 -41.15 2.24
C MET A 6 15.67 -40.10 1.15
N GLY A 7 15.18 -40.26 -0.08
CA GLY A 7 15.51 -39.34 -1.19
C GLY A 7 14.79 -37.99 -1.15
N ALA A 8 13.53 -37.96 -0.68
CA ALA A 8 12.74 -36.72 -0.66
C ALA A 8 13.21 -35.74 0.43
N SER A 9 13.62 -36.25 1.60
CA SER A 9 14.06 -35.40 2.72
C SER A 9 15.42 -34.74 2.47
N VAL A 10 16.31 -35.38 1.71
CA VAL A 10 17.63 -34.81 1.38
C VAL A 10 17.51 -33.70 0.32
N CYS A 11 16.65 -33.85 -0.69
CA CYS A 11 16.43 -32.78 -1.67
C CYS A 11 15.78 -31.54 -1.05
N VAL A 12 14.84 -31.71 -0.11
CA VAL A 12 14.24 -30.57 0.61
C VAL A 12 15.25 -29.89 1.53
N ALA A 13 16.08 -30.65 2.24
CA ALA A 13 17.12 -30.09 3.10
C ALA A 13 18.22 -29.35 2.32
N VAL A 14 18.59 -29.82 1.12
CA VAL A 14 19.58 -29.16 0.26
C VAL A 14 19.02 -27.87 -0.35
N VAL A 15 17.76 -27.86 -0.79
CA VAL A 15 17.09 -26.64 -1.31
C VAL A 15 16.90 -25.60 -0.20
N LEU A 16 16.56 -26.03 1.03
CA LEU A 16 16.46 -25.13 2.19
C LEU A 16 17.83 -24.63 2.67
N ALA A 17 18.89 -25.45 2.62
CA ALA A 17 20.23 -25.04 3.00
C ALA A 17 20.89 -24.11 1.96
N SER A 18 20.62 -24.32 0.66
CA SER A 18 21.11 -23.43 -0.40
C SER A 18 20.41 -22.08 -0.41
N SER A 19 19.11 -22.04 -0.11
CA SER A 19 18.35 -20.78 0.04
C SER A 19 18.78 -19.99 1.28
N TRP A 20 19.11 -20.67 2.38
CA TRP A 20 19.66 -20.01 3.58
C TRP A 20 21.06 -19.42 3.35
N ALA A 21 21.93 -20.12 2.62
CA ALA A 21 23.27 -19.64 2.29
C ALA A 21 23.26 -18.48 1.26
N MET A 22 22.25 -18.39 0.40
CA MET A 22 22.13 -17.33 -0.61
C MET A 22 21.44 -16.06 -0.08
N ALA A 23 20.56 -16.14 0.91
CA ALA A 23 20.01 -14.97 1.61
C ALA A 23 21.11 -14.14 2.33
N GLN A 24 22.28 -14.72 2.59
CA GLN A 24 23.47 -14.01 3.10
C GLN A 24 24.18 -13.15 2.04
N ALA A 25 23.78 -13.20 0.77
CA ALA A 25 24.53 -12.59 -0.33
C ALA A 25 24.24 -11.10 -0.56
N ILE A 26 23.13 -10.56 -0.06
CA ILE A 26 22.83 -9.13 -0.17
C ILE A 26 23.07 -8.49 1.21
N PRO A 27 24.21 -7.80 1.42
CA PRO A 27 24.42 -7.02 2.62
C PRO A 27 23.28 -6.02 2.77
N TYR A 28 22.80 -5.79 3.98
CA TYR A 28 21.82 -4.76 4.25
C TYR A 28 21.98 -4.23 5.68
N MET A 29 21.37 -3.08 5.96
CA MET A 29 21.41 -2.44 7.27
C MET A 29 20.00 -2.08 7.72
N LEU A 30 19.73 -2.19 9.01
CA LEU A 30 18.46 -1.81 9.63
C LEU A 30 18.62 -0.52 10.43
N THR A 31 17.80 0.48 10.13
CA THR A 31 17.70 1.73 10.91
C THR A 31 16.33 1.83 11.56
N ASP A 32 16.31 2.08 12.86
CA ASP A 32 15.05 2.28 13.58
C ASP A 32 14.43 3.63 13.20
N TRP A 33 13.11 3.66 13.10
CA TRP A 33 12.32 4.83 12.77
C TRP A 33 11.09 4.92 13.70
N ALA A 34 10.56 6.11 13.93
CA ALA A 34 9.45 6.35 14.87
C ALA A 34 8.20 5.50 14.58
N CYS A 35 7.99 5.17 13.30
CA CYS A 35 6.86 4.36 12.82
C CYS A 35 7.27 2.92 12.43
N GLY A 36 8.50 2.49 12.72
CA GLY A 36 8.95 1.13 12.41
C GLY A 36 10.44 1.02 12.08
N VAL A 37 10.77 0.43 10.93
CA VAL A 37 12.16 0.19 10.53
C VAL A 37 12.39 0.50 9.06
N ILE A 38 13.61 0.91 8.74
CA ILE A 38 14.10 1.08 7.37
C ILE A 38 15.15 0.00 7.10
N VAL A 39 14.91 -0.78 6.05
CA VAL A 39 15.83 -1.77 5.49
C VAL A 39 16.57 -1.11 4.32
N TRP A 40 17.88 -1.01 4.45
CA TRP A 40 18.78 -0.47 3.43
C TRP A 40 19.51 -1.60 2.72
N PRO A 41 19.16 -1.98 1.48
CA PRO A 41 19.96 -2.91 0.69
C PRO A 41 21.35 -2.29 0.45
N GLY A 42 22.40 -2.94 0.94
CA GLY A 42 23.78 -2.47 0.92
C GLY A 42 24.17 -1.72 2.19
N ALA A 43 24.69 -0.50 2.01
CA ALA A 43 25.14 0.36 3.10
C ALA A 43 24.12 1.49 3.35
N VAL A 44 24.07 1.98 4.59
CA VAL A 44 23.28 3.17 4.93
C VAL A 44 23.84 4.37 4.14
N PRO A 45 23.03 5.03 3.29
CA PRO A 45 23.51 6.15 2.49
C PRO A 45 23.75 7.40 3.34
N SER A 46 24.59 8.32 2.87
CA SER A 46 24.86 9.59 3.56
C SER A 46 23.62 10.50 3.70
N TYR A 47 22.58 10.27 2.91
CA TYR A 47 21.31 10.98 2.95
C TYR A 47 20.23 10.31 3.83
N ALA A 48 20.58 9.26 4.59
CA ALA A 48 19.61 8.46 5.34
C ALA A 48 18.76 9.28 6.33
N GLU A 49 19.35 10.28 6.98
CA GLU A 49 18.61 11.17 7.89
C GLU A 49 17.54 11.98 7.13
N HIS A 50 17.92 12.58 6.01
CA HIS A 50 16.99 13.33 5.17
C HIS A 50 15.87 12.43 4.63
N PHE A 51 16.19 11.21 4.21
CA PHE A 51 15.18 10.24 3.78
C PHE A 51 14.23 9.86 4.92
N THR A 52 14.73 9.66 6.14
CA THR A 52 13.91 9.35 7.33
C THR A 52 12.97 10.51 7.67
N GLN A 53 13.43 11.76 7.54
CA GLN A 53 12.60 12.95 7.71
C GLN A 53 11.49 13.01 6.65
N ARG A 54 11.80 12.67 5.39
CA ARG A 54 10.80 12.60 4.31
C ARG A 54 9.74 11.53 4.56
N LEU A 55 10.13 10.34 5.04
CA LEU A 55 9.18 9.30 5.44
C LEU A 55 8.25 9.78 6.55
N THR A 56 8.81 10.46 7.56
CA THR A 56 8.04 11.02 8.68
C THR A 56 7.04 12.05 8.18
N HIS A 57 7.51 13.01 7.38
CA HIS A 57 6.65 14.02 6.77
C HIS A 57 5.52 13.41 5.93
N ALA A 58 5.83 12.40 5.10
CA ALA A 58 4.84 11.77 4.24
C ALA A 58 3.78 11.00 5.05
N ALA A 59 4.18 10.32 6.13
CA ALA A 59 3.24 9.69 7.06
C ALA A 59 2.37 10.74 7.78
N GLU A 60 2.96 11.84 8.27
CA GLU A 60 2.23 12.93 8.92
C GLU A 60 1.23 13.59 7.99
N ALA A 61 1.61 13.86 6.74
CA ALA A 61 0.72 14.41 5.74
C ALA A 61 -0.42 13.44 5.41
N ALA A 62 -0.11 12.14 5.27
CA ALA A 62 -1.11 11.14 4.95
C ALA A 62 -2.16 10.99 6.06
N PHE A 63 -1.75 10.85 7.32
CA PHE A 63 -2.68 10.73 8.45
C PHE A 63 -3.37 12.06 8.76
N GLY A 64 -2.62 13.16 8.70
CA GLY A 64 -3.09 14.51 9.02
C GLY A 64 -4.19 15.01 8.08
N PHE A 65 -4.16 14.65 6.79
CA PHE A 65 -5.25 14.97 5.85
C PHE A 65 -6.60 14.43 6.35
N TRP A 66 -6.59 13.25 6.96
CA TRP A 66 -7.79 12.61 7.50
C TRP A 66 -8.12 13.03 8.94
N GLY A 67 -7.32 13.93 9.54
CA GLY A 67 -7.53 14.42 10.91
C GLY A 67 -7.00 13.47 12.00
N TYR A 68 -6.07 12.57 11.66
CA TYR A 68 -5.47 11.63 12.62
C TYR A 68 -3.98 11.92 12.83
N ASP A 69 -3.50 11.62 14.03
CA ASP A 69 -2.06 11.53 14.29
C ASP A 69 -1.49 10.23 13.72
N ILE A 70 -0.21 10.25 13.38
CA ILE A 70 0.52 9.05 12.97
C ILE A 70 0.65 8.05 14.14
N PRO A 71 0.66 6.74 13.86
CA PRO A 71 0.99 5.73 14.87
C PRO A 71 2.41 5.95 15.40
N THR A 72 2.58 5.91 16.72
CA THR A 72 3.88 6.12 17.38
C THR A 72 4.19 5.00 18.36
N SER A 73 5.45 4.81 18.76
CA SER A 73 5.82 3.72 19.67
C SER A 73 5.05 3.78 20.99
N VAL A 74 4.53 2.63 21.43
CA VAL A 74 3.86 2.51 22.74
C VAL A 74 4.88 2.80 23.86
N LYS A 75 4.57 3.77 24.74
CA LYS A 75 5.40 4.06 25.91
C LYS A 75 5.03 3.10 27.05
N GLY A 76 5.92 2.16 27.38
CA GLY A 76 5.76 1.28 28.55
C GLY A 76 5.91 -0.21 28.21
N ALA A 77 5.43 -1.07 29.10
CA ALA A 77 5.35 -2.50 28.85
C ALA A 77 4.24 -2.76 27.81
N TYR A 78 4.61 -3.41 26.70
CA TYR A 78 3.70 -3.91 25.68
C TYR A 78 3.67 -5.44 25.74
N ASP A 79 2.65 -6.05 25.14
CA ASP A 79 2.63 -7.50 25.02
C ASP A 79 3.73 -7.95 24.05
N GLU A 80 4.76 -8.63 24.55
CA GLU A 80 5.84 -9.16 23.71
C GLU A 80 5.30 -10.12 22.63
N ALA A 81 4.13 -10.73 22.83
CA ALA A 81 3.47 -11.55 21.81
C ALA A 81 2.96 -10.70 20.62
N ASN A 82 2.72 -9.41 20.83
CA ASN A 82 2.35 -8.45 19.79
C ASN A 82 3.57 -7.68 19.25
N ALA A 83 4.75 -7.95 19.81
CA ALA A 83 5.99 -7.41 19.29
C ALA A 83 6.29 -8.00 17.92
N PHE A 84 6.76 -7.15 17.03
CA PHE A 84 7.14 -7.56 15.71
C PHE A 84 8.60 -8.02 15.70
N GLN A 85 8.89 -9.16 15.08
CA GLN A 85 10.24 -9.70 15.03
C GLN A 85 10.81 -9.65 13.62
N ILE A 86 11.99 -9.08 13.49
CA ILE A 86 12.81 -9.12 12.29
C ILE A 86 13.93 -10.11 12.53
N HIS A 87 13.91 -11.21 11.78
CA HIS A 87 15.06 -12.10 11.71
C HIS A 87 16.04 -11.54 10.67
N ASP A 88 17.27 -11.30 11.10
CA ASP A 88 18.36 -10.96 10.23
C ASP A 88 19.11 -12.24 9.81
N PRO A 89 18.88 -12.77 8.60
CA PRO A 89 19.54 -14.00 8.16
C PRO A 89 21.06 -13.85 7.98
N ALA A 90 21.58 -12.62 7.85
CA ALA A 90 23.02 -12.37 7.70
C ALA A 90 23.77 -12.47 9.03
N THR A 91 23.13 -12.06 10.13
CA THR A 91 23.72 -12.09 11.48
C THR A 91 23.13 -13.15 12.40
N ASP A 92 22.11 -13.87 11.94
CA ASP A 92 21.24 -14.77 12.73
C ASP A 92 20.68 -14.08 14.00
N SER A 93 20.50 -12.76 13.94
CA SER A 93 19.97 -11.98 15.06
C SER A 93 18.47 -11.77 14.90
N VAL A 94 17.75 -11.73 16.02
CA VAL A 94 16.34 -11.35 16.04
C VAL A 94 16.22 -9.96 16.64
N ARG A 95 15.79 -8.99 15.84
CA ARG A 95 15.43 -7.66 16.33
C ARG A 95 13.94 -7.64 16.65
N THR A 96 13.61 -7.24 17.87
CA THR A 96 12.22 -7.00 18.26
C THR A 96 11.90 -5.53 18.06
N ILE A 97 10.84 -5.25 17.30
CA ILE A 97 10.29 -3.92 17.08
C ILE A 97 9.00 -3.83 17.89
N PRO A 98 8.88 -2.85 18.81
CA PRO A 98 7.67 -2.69 19.59
C PRO A 98 6.48 -2.36 18.68
N PRO A 99 5.26 -2.75 19.06
CA PRO A 99 4.07 -2.28 18.37
C PRO A 99 3.97 -0.74 18.47
N LEU A 100 3.20 -0.16 17.56
CA LEU A 100 2.82 1.24 17.61
C LEU A 100 1.46 1.38 18.31
N GLY A 101 1.24 2.51 18.99
CA GLY A 101 -0.06 2.91 19.50
C GLY A 101 -0.79 3.79 18.48
N TRP A 102 -2.06 3.49 18.24
CA TRP A 102 -2.95 4.30 17.43
C TRP A 102 -4.43 4.10 17.84
N ALA A 103 -5.16 5.20 18.07
CA ALA A 103 -6.57 5.18 18.47
C ALA A 103 -6.91 4.16 19.59
N ASP A 104 -6.15 4.23 20.69
CA ASP A 104 -6.23 3.35 21.87
C ASP A 104 -5.94 1.86 21.63
N ARG A 105 -5.26 1.52 20.51
CA ARG A 105 -4.91 0.15 20.14
C ARG A 105 -3.46 0.02 19.75
N GLU A 106 -2.95 -1.20 19.85
CA GLU A 106 -1.69 -1.57 19.25
C GLU A 106 -1.86 -1.83 17.75
N THR A 107 -0.86 -1.43 16.98
CA THR A 107 -0.76 -1.70 15.55
C THR A 107 0.66 -2.08 15.14
N LEU A 108 0.76 -2.76 13.99
CA LEU A 108 2.02 -3.22 13.44
C LEU A 108 2.84 -2.06 12.89
N PRO A 109 4.17 -2.06 13.13
CA PRO A 109 5.08 -1.08 12.53
C PRO A 109 5.14 -1.20 11.01
N VAL A 110 5.63 -0.15 10.35
CA VAL A 110 5.93 -0.16 8.91
C VAL A 110 7.35 -0.63 8.69
N VAL A 111 7.54 -1.46 7.67
CA VAL A 111 8.88 -1.77 7.17
C VAL A 111 9.10 -1.12 5.82
N VAL A 112 10.11 -0.24 5.74
CA VAL A 112 10.46 0.46 4.50
C VAL A 112 11.70 -0.16 3.88
N PHE A 113 11.58 -0.75 2.70
CA PHE A 113 12.72 -1.15 1.87
C PHE A 113 13.15 0.02 0.99
N ALA A 114 14.27 0.65 1.34
CA ALA A 114 14.77 1.85 0.67
C ALA A 114 15.87 1.49 -0.35
N PHE A 115 15.46 1.22 -1.58
CA PHE A 115 16.35 0.89 -2.69
C PHE A 115 17.05 2.15 -3.23
N GLY A 116 18.31 1.99 -3.64
CA GLY A 116 19.11 3.11 -4.17
C GLY A 116 18.71 3.59 -5.57
N SER A 117 17.89 2.84 -6.32
CA SER A 117 17.45 3.22 -7.67
C SER A 117 16.16 2.50 -8.09
N VAL A 118 15.47 3.07 -9.10
CA VAL A 118 14.26 2.47 -9.71
C VAL A 118 14.59 1.11 -10.36
N ASP A 119 15.79 0.96 -10.92
CA ASP A 119 16.21 -0.32 -11.48
C ASP A 119 16.42 -1.38 -10.39
N ALA A 120 16.88 -0.98 -9.20
CA ALA A 120 17.05 -1.90 -8.08
C ALA A 120 15.71 -2.40 -7.54
N ILE A 121 14.70 -1.53 -7.40
CA ILE A 121 13.35 -1.98 -7.03
C ILE A 121 12.73 -2.86 -8.12
N ARG A 122 12.90 -2.55 -9.42
CA ARG A 122 12.42 -3.42 -10.51
C ARG A 122 13.10 -4.77 -10.54
N LEU A 123 14.42 -4.80 -10.35
CA LEU A 123 15.17 -6.06 -10.26
C LEU A 123 14.67 -6.91 -9.08
N ALA A 124 14.30 -6.26 -7.98
CA ALA A 124 13.86 -6.93 -6.78
C ALA A 124 12.40 -7.40 -6.84
N MET A 125 11.51 -6.58 -7.38
CA MET A 125 10.07 -6.81 -7.39
C MET A 125 9.56 -7.44 -8.69
N GLY A 126 10.41 -7.51 -9.72
CA GLY A 126 10.03 -7.86 -11.08
C GLY A 126 9.72 -6.62 -11.92
N ASP A 127 9.68 -6.80 -13.24
CA ASP A 127 9.37 -5.76 -14.21
C ASP A 127 7.88 -5.39 -14.10
N THR A 128 7.62 -4.50 -13.16
CA THR A 128 6.30 -4.04 -12.75
C THR A 128 6.22 -2.55 -13.07
N GLU A 129 5.04 -2.05 -13.41
CA GLU A 129 4.78 -0.63 -13.71
C GLU A 129 4.92 0.28 -12.46
N LEU A 130 5.81 -0.06 -11.52
CA LEU A 130 5.99 0.66 -10.27
C LEU A 130 6.75 1.96 -10.53
N TYR A 131 6.11 3.07 -10.18
CA TYR A 131 6.55 4.41 -10.54
C TYR A 131 7.68 4.99 -9.67
N ALA A 132 8.00 4.35 -8.55
CA ALA A 132 9.17 4.61 -7.68
C ALA A 132 8.94 4.01 -6.29
N ALA A 133 7.68 3.77 -5.90
CA ALA A 133 7.34 3.10 -4.66
C ALA A 133 6.09 2.23 -4.84
N PHE A 134 5.84 1.37 -3.85
CA PHE A 134 4.56 0.71 -3.65
C PHE A 134 4.43 0.26 -2.20
N TRP A 135 3.19 0.22 -1.72
CA TRP A 135 2.81 -0.34 -0.44
C TRP A 135 2.20 -1.73 -0.59
N SER A 136 2.45 -2.60 0.40
CA SER A 136 1.83 -3.91 0.50
C SER A 136 1.36 -4.21 1.94
N PRO A 137 0.09 -4.61 2.15
CA PRO A 137 -0.37 -5.10 3.44
C PRO A 137 0.08 -6.54 3.73
N TRP A 138 0.58 -7.24 2.72
CA TRP A 138 0.91 -8.67 2.74
C TRP A 138 2.41 -8.89 2.57
N PRO A 139 2.95 -10.08 2.93
CA PRO A 139 4.31 -10.45 2.62
C PRO A 139 4.57 -10.22 1.13
N LEU A 140 5.69 -9.62 0.79
CA LEU A 140 6.03 -9.34 -0.60
C LEU A 140 6.17 -10.67 -1.33
N ASP A 141 5.54 -10.79 -2.49
CA ASP A 141 5.83 -11.85 -3.45
C ASP A 141 6.63 -11.24 -4.61
N PRO A 142 7.95 -11.06 -4.44
CA PRO A 142 8.79 -10.48 -5.48
C PRO A 142 8.80 -11.37 -6.74
N GLY A 143 8.67 -10.71 -7.90
CA GLY A 143 8.78 -11.32 -9.23
C GLY A 143 10.18 -11.21 -9.85
N GLY A 144 11.18 -10.75 -9.07
CA GLY A 144 12.56 -10.57 -9.49
C GLY A 144 13.35 -11.86 -9.62
N SER A 145 14.69 -11.75 -9.63
CA SER A 145 15.55 -12.94 -9.64
C SER A 145 15.32 -13.80 -8.38
N PRO A 146 15.47 -15.14 -8.45
CA PRO A 146 15.27 -16.02 -7.30
C PRO A 146 16.04 -15.57 -6.05
N GLU A 147 17.25 -15.04 -6.21
CA GLU A 147 18.11 -14.59 -5.13
C GLU A 147 17.55 -13.35 -4.41
N VAL A 148 17.07 -12.35 -5.16
CA VAL A 148 16.45 -11.16 -4.55
C VAL A 148 15.10 -11.51 -3.95
N LYS A 149 14.38 -12.45 -4.58
CA LYS A 149 13.14 -13.00 -4.05
C LYS A 149 13.34 -13.67 -2.71
N GLU A 150 14.31 -14.57 -2.59
CA GLU A 150 14.64 -15.24 -1.34
C GLU A 150 15.08 -14.25 -0.26
N TRP A 151 15.88 -13.25 -0.62
CA TRP A 151 16.29 -12.20 0.33
C TRP A 151 15.11 -11.36 0.83
N ILE A 152 14.25 -10.87 -0.06
CA ILE A 152 13.04 -10.13 0.32
C ILE A 152 12.10 -11.02 1.13
N LEU A 153 11.95 -12.30 0.79
CA LEU A 153 11.10 -13.22 1.54
C LEU A 153 11.68 -13.55 2.91
N ALA A 154 13.01 -13.60 3.06
CA ALA A 154 13.69 -13.89 4.31
C ALA A 154 13.69 -12.68 5.24
N VAL A 155 14.11 -11.51 4.74
CA VAL A 155 14.01 -10.26 5.49
C VAL A 155 12.55 -9.97 5.73
N GLY A 156 11.73 -9.90 4.67
CA GLY A 156 10.28 -9.70 4.66
C GLY A 156 9.42 -10.76 5.34
N ALA A 157 10.01 -11.82 5.89
CA ALA A 157 9.29 -12.93 6.49
C ALA A 157 8.45 -12.42 7.68
N GLY A 158 7.13 -12.64 7.61
CA GLY A 158 6.21 -12.20 8.65
C GLY A 158 5.84 -10.71 8.57
N TYR A 159 6.38 -9.97 7.61
CA TYR A 159 6.09 -8.55 7.47
C TYR A 159 4.67 -8.31 6.94
N ARG A 160 4.07 -7.27 7.51
CA ARG A 160 2.77 -6.68 7.15
C ARG A 160 3.02 -5.17 7.12
N ASN A 161 2.35 -4.43 6.24
CA ASN A 161 2.58 -3.00 6.04
C ASN A 161 4.01 -2.67 5.59
N MET A 162 4.36 -3.10 4.39
CA MET A 162 5.65 -2.76 3.78
C MET A 162 5.50 -1.65 2.78
N ILE A 163 6.52 -0.80 2.70
CA ILE A 163 6.71 0.14 1.60
C ILE A 163 8.05 -0.17 0.97
N CYS A 164 8.07 -0.47 -0.32
CA CYS A 164 9.31 -0.48 -1.08
C CYS A 164 9.39 0.81 -1.87
N THR A 165 10.55 1.45 -1.87
CA THR A 165 10.71 2.75 -2.52
C THR A 165 12.12 2.97 -3.03
N SER A 166 12.25 3.76 -4.08
CA SER A 166 13.50 4.22 -4.67
C SER A 166 13.32 5.61 -5.29
N SER A 167 14.05 6.61 -4.81
CA SER A 167 13.98 7.98 -5.36
C SER A 167 12.55 8.54 -5.50
N ALA A 168 11.58 8.04 -4.73
CA ALA A 168 10.20 8.50 -4.78
C ALA A 168 10.12 9.98 -4.39
N THR A 169 9.21 10.73 -5.02
CA THR A 169 8.85 12.08 -4.60
C THR A 169 8.05 12.02 -3.30
N ASP A 170 7.92 13.16 -2.60
CA ASP A 170 7.10 13.21 -1.38
C ASP A 170 5.65 12.85 -1.68
N GLU A 171 5.13 13.27 -2.84
CA GLU A 171 3.81 12.88 -3.33
C GLU A 171 3.62 11.37 -3.38
N VAL A 172 4.55 10.64 -4.02
CA VAL A 172 4.49 9.19 -4.12
C VAL A 172 4.57 8.54 -2.72
N LEU A 173 5.42 9.05 -1.83
CA LEU A 173 5.48 8.54 -0.45
C LEU A 173 4.16 8.78 0.30
N ILE A 174 3.55 9.96 0.17
CA ILE A 174 2.26 10.29 0.78
C ILE A 174 1.18 9.34 0.26
N HIS A 175 1.16 9.05 -1.04
CA HIS A 175 0.27 8.06 -1.64
C HIS A 175 0.44 6.68 -0.97
N GLU A 176 1.67 6.18 -0.84
CA GLU A 176 1.91 4.89 -0.21
C GLU A 176 1.54 4.87 1.30
N PHE A 177 1.79 5.97 2.01
CA PHE A 177 1.39 6.09 3.41
C PHE A 177 -0.13 6.25 3.60
N ALA A 178 -0.85 6.76 2.60
CA ALA A 178 -2.30 6.80 2.62
C ALA A 178 -2.92 5.39 2.49
N HIS A 179 -2.26 4.46 1.79
CA HIS A 179 -2.64 3.05 1.82
C HIS A 179 -2.45 2.44 3.21
N TRP A 180 -1.34 2.76 3.88
CA TRP A 180 -1.12 2.36 5.27
C TRP A 180 -2.20 2.92 6.21
N PHE A 181 -2.50 4.23 6.13
CA PHE A 181 -3.61 4.84 6.86
C PHE A 181 -4.93 4.11 6.61
N THR A 182 -5.29 3.88 5.35
CA THR A 182 -6.54 3.21 4.96
C THR A 182 -6.66 1.83 5.61
N PHE A 183 -5.58 1.07 5.59
CA PHE A 183 -5.53 -0.26 6.18
C PHE A 183 -5.70 -0.20 7.71
N GLN A 184 -4.98 0.73 8.37
CA GLN A 184 -5.09 0.91 9.82
C GLN A 184 -6.47 1.34 10.25
N TRP A 185 -7.05 2.30 9.53
CA TRP A 185 -8.39 2.78 9.80
C TRP A 185 -9.40 1.65 9.64
N CYS A 186 -9.36 0.91 8.52
CA CYS A 186 -10.24 -0.24 8.31
C CYS A 186 -10.10 -1.28 9.42
N TYR A 187 -8.87 -1.64 9.79
CA TYR A 187 -8.61 -2.59 10.87
C TYR A 187 -9.18 -2.11 12.20
N SER A 188 -9.02 -0.83 12.54
CA SER A 188 -9.59 -0.23 13.75
C SER A 188 -11.13 -0.33 13.80
N GLN A 189 -11.78 -0.29 12.64
CA GLN A 189 -13.23 -0.39 12.51
C GLN A 189 -13.75 -1.82 12.29
N GLY A 190 -12.87 -2.83 12.31
CA GLY A 190 -13.24 -4.22 12.03
C GLY A 190 -13.68 -4.46 10.58
N ILE A 191 -13.13 -3.69 9.65
CA ILE A 191 -13.33 -3.80 8.19
C ILE A 191 -12.11 -4.52 7.61
N THR A 192 -12.34 -5.48 6.71
CA THR A 192 -11.25 -6.11 5.96
C THR A 192 -10.93 -5.25 4.75
N ALA A 193 -9.86 -4.45 4.79
CA ALA A 193 -9.50 -3.50 3.73
C ALA A 193 -9.50 -4.09 2.29
N PRO A 194 -9.04 -5.34 2.04
CA PRO A 194 -9.16 -5.98 0.72
C PRO A 194 -10.59 -6.15 0.17
N GLN A 195 -11.62 -5.96 0.99
CA GLN A 195 -13.02 -5.98 0.56
C GLN A 195 -13.49 -4.65 -0.04
N LEU A 196 -12.72 -3.57 0.17
CA LEU A 196 -13.02 -2.29 -0.47
C LEU A 196 -12.79 -2.39 -1.99
N PRO A 197 -13.60 -1.72 -2.82
CA PRO A 197 -13.28 -1.58 -4.23
C PRO A 197 -11.93 -0.90 -4.41
N ASN A 198 -11.05 -1.44 -5.26
CA ASN A 198 -9.70 -0.90 -5.46
C ASN A 198 -9.69 0.60 -5.79
N TYR A 199 -10.63 1.09 -6.58
CA TYR A 199 -10.70 2.53 -6.90
C TYR A 199 -11.03 3.41 -5.68
N ILE A 200 -11.69 2.89 -4.64
CA ILE A 200 -11.88 3.62 -3.38
C ILE A 200 -10.56 3.69 -2.62
N VAL A 201 -9.82 2.58 -2.53
CA VAL A 201 -8.52 2.51 -1.87
C VAL A 201 -7.52 3.46 -2.55
N GLU A 202 -7.41 3.37 -3.87
CA GLU A 202 -6.55 4.26 -4.67
C GLU A 202 -7.05 5.70 -4.65
N GLY A 203 -8.37 5.91 -4.63
CA GLY A 203 -8.96 7.24 -4.51
C GLY A 203 -8.61 7.95 -3.21
N ILE A 204 -8.60 7.22 -2.09
CA ILE A 204 -8.10 7.73 -0.80
C ILE A 204 -6.64 8.17 -0.94
N ALA A 205 -5.80 7.31 -1.53
CA ALA A 205 -4.39 7.61 -1.71
C ALA A 205 -4.15 8.83 -2.61
N GLU A 206 -4.85 8.93 -3.74
CA GLU A 206 -4.72 10.05 -4.67
C GLU A 206 -5.26 11.36 -4.10
N VAL A 207 -6.40 11.37 -3.41
CA VAL A 207 -6.93 12.60 -2.78
C VAL A 207 -6.02 13.08 -1.65
N THR A 208 -5.49 12.14 -0.85
CA THR A 208 -4.53 12.46 0.22
C THR A 208 -3.28 13.09 -0.39
N CYS A 209 -2.73 12.48 -1.43
CA CYS A 209 -1.57 12.97 -2.15
C CYS A 209 -1.83 14.34 -2.80
N ALA A 210 -3.01 14.53 -3.42
CA ALA A 210 -3.43 15.77 -4.04
C ALA A 210 -3.44 16.96 -3.09
N SER A 211 -3.68 16.76 -1.80
CA SER A 211 -3.60 17.82 -0.79
C SER A 211 -2.19 18.38 -0.60
N ALA A 212 -1.16 17.60 -0.98
CA ALA A 212 0.24 17.99 -0.98
C ALA A 212 0.76 18.43 -2.36
N LYS A 213 -0.03 18.24 -3.44
CA LYS A 213 0.34 18.60 -4.82
C LYS A 213 0.03 20.08 -5.12
N ASP A 214 0.62 20.58 -6.21
CA ASP A 214 0.15 21.81 -6.87
C ASP A 214 -1.28 21.61 -7.41
N ALA A 215 -2.09 22.67 -7.36
CA ALA A 215 -3.50 22.64 -7.80
C ALA A 215 -3.68 22.10 -9.23
N ASN A 216 -2.67 22.27 -10.09
CA ASN A 216 -2.70 21.82 -11.49
C ASN A 216 -2.80 20.29 -11.66
N SER A 217 -2.27 19.47 -10.75
CA SER A 217 -2.35 18.01 -10.89
C SER A 217 -3.77 17.48 -10.69
N THR A 218 -4.52 18.11 -9.77
CA THR A 218 -5.92 17.73 -9.46
C THR A 218 -6.85 17.97 -10.66
N VAL A 219 -6.52 18.94 -11.51
CA VAL A 219 -7.24 19.22 -12.75
C VAL A 219 -7.09 18.06 -13.75
N TYR A 220 -5.89 17.47 -13.85
CA TYR A 220 -5.62 16.37 -14.77
C TYR A 220 -6.42 15.11 -14.42
N ASP A 221 -6.45 14.73 -13.14
CA ASP A 221 -7.21 13.56 -12.68
C ASP A 221 -8.71 13.75 -12.90
N ARG A 222 -9.21 14.97 -12.63
CA ARG A 222 -10.61 15.31 -12.91
C ARG A 222 -10.95 15.23 -14.40
N LEU A 223 -10.06 15.66 -15.29
CA LEU A 223 -10.25 15.56 -16.74
C LEU A 223 -10.26 14.10 -17.22
N GLN A 224 -9.37 13.26 -16.70
CA GLN A 224 -9.37 11.83 -17.01
C GLN A 224 -10.64 11.13 -16.51
N ALA A 225 -11.07 11.43 -15.28
CA ALA A 225 -12.32 10.90 -14.73
C ALA A 225 -13.54 11.36 -15.54
N TYR A 226 -13.58 12.64 -15.94
CA TYR A 226 -14.61 13.19 -16.82
C TYR A 226 -14.65 12.43 -18.16
N SER A 227 -13.52 12.32 -18.86
CA SER A 227 -13.45 11.64 -20.16
C SER A 227 -13.90 10.18 -20.07
N TRP A 228 -13.50 9.47 -19.01
CA TRP A 228 -13.94 8.11 -18.76
C TRP A 228 -15.45 8.03 -18.50
N ALA A 229 -15.99 8.93 -17.67
CA ALA A 229 -17.38 8.94 -17.25
C ALA A 229 -18.35 9.35 -18.38
N GLN A 230 -17.88 9.94 -19.48
CA GLN A 230 -18.73 10.23 -20.64
C GLN A 230 -19.44 8.98 -21.18
N ASN A 231 -18.77 7.83 -21.15
CA ASN A 231 -19.27 6.57 -21.74
C ASN A 231 -19.36 5.42 -20.73
N LYS A 232 -19.12 5.68 -19.45
CA LYS A 232 -19.04 4.64 -18.41
C LYS A 232 -19.71 5.07 -17.11
N CYS A 233 -19.97 4.08 -16.26
CA CYS A 233 -20.54 4.23 -14.93
C CYS A 233 -19.76 3.45 -13.89
N LEU A 234 -19.94 3.82 -12.61
CA LEU A 234 -19.22 3.20 -11.49
C LEU A 234 -19.61 1.72 -11.29
N THR A 235 -20.73 1.30 -11.86
CA THR A 235 -21.20 -0.10 -11.88
C THR A 235 -20.33 -1.05 -12.70
N GLY A 236 -19.47 -0.53 -13.59
CA GLY A 236 -18.48 -1.31 -14.32
C GLY A 236 -17.22 -1.58 -13.49
N SER A 237 -16.45 -2.62 -13.86
CA SER A 237 -15.16 -2.86 -13.21
C SER A 237 -14.17 -1.73 -13.56
N ILE A 238 -13.95 -0.80 -12.64
CA ILE A 238 -12.88 0.19 -12.74
C ILE A 238 -11.56 -0.53 -12.47
N GLN A 239 -10.78 -0.76 -13.52
CA GLN A 239 -9.56 -1.57 -13.49
C GLN A 239 -8.40 -0.84 -14.18
N GLY A 240 -7.20 -1.36 -13.99
CA GLY A 240 -5.98 -0.82 -14.59
C GLY A 240 -5.71 0.60 -14.11
N VAL A 241 -5.17 1.44 -15.00
CA VAL A 241 -4.77 2.83 -14.70
C VAL A 241 -5.95 3.74 -14.35
N MET A 242 -7.19 3.37 -14.67
CA MET A 242 -8.34 4.24 -14.40
C MET A 242 -8.77 4.26 -12.94
N LYS A 243 -8.32 3.28 -12.12
CA LYS A 243 -8.63 3.24 -10.68
C LYS A 243 -8.11 4.48 -9.93
N TYR A 244 -7.01 5.08 -10.41
CA TYR A 244 -6.41 6.26 -9.79
C TYR A 244 -7.25 7.53 -10.04
N PRO A 245 -7.40 8.05 -11.29
CA PRO A 245 -8.13 9.30 -11.50
C PRO A 245 -9.64 9.19 -11.24
N VAL A 246 -10.28 8.05 -11.57
CA VAL A 246 -11.71 7.85 -11.26
C VAL A 246 -11.90 7.72 -9.75
N GLY A 247 -11.02 6.97 -9.08
CA GLY A 247 -10.98 6.84 -7.63
C GLY A 247 -10.84 8.18 -6.93
N ALA A 248 -9.84 8.97 -7.34
CA ALA A 248 -9.59 10.30 -6.79
C ALA A 248 -10.82 11.20 -6.93
N SER A 249 -11.44 11.17 -8.11
CA SER A 249 -12.64 11.95 -8.42
C SER A 249 -13.83 11.57 -7.54
N ILE A 250 -14.15 10.28 -7.39
CA ILE A 250 -15.29 9.87 -6.55
C ILE A 250 -15.01 10.10 -5.06
N VAL A 251 -13.80 9.81 -4.57
CA VAL A 251 -13.44 10.05 -3.17
C VAL A 251 -13.43 11.55 -2.86
N GLY A 252 -12.89 12.38 -3.76
CA GLY A 252 -12.93 13.84 -3.62
C GLY A 252 -14.36 14.36 -3.53
N TYR A 253 -15.26 13.92 -4.41
CA TYR A 253 -16.68 14.25 -4.33
C TYR A 253 -17.33 13.84 -3.00
N LEU A 254 -17.03 12.62 -2.51
CA LEU A 254 -17.59 12.14 -1.24
C LEU A 254 -17.06 12.93 -0.05
N VAL A 255 -15.77 13.27 -0.03
CA VAL A 255 -15.17 14.11 1.01
C VAL A 255 -15.74 15.52 0.98
N ASP A 256 -15.92 16.13 -0.20
CA ASP A 256 -16.53 17.47 -0.33
C ASP A 256 -17.99 17.48 0.13
N THR A 257 -18.72 16.39 -0.09
CA THR A 257 -20.15 16.27 0.22
C THR A 257 -20.42 15.88 1.67
N LEU A 258 -19.62 14.97 2.23
CA LEU A 258 -19.83 14.37 3.54
C LEU A 258 -18.87 14.92 4.61
N GLY A 259 -17.71 15.43 4.21
CA GLY A 259 -16.57 15.60 5.10
C GLY A 259 -15.76 14.30 5.26
N THR A 260 -14.52 14.42 5.73
CA THR A 260 -13.58 13.29 5.88
C THR A 260 -14.11 12.22 6.83
N ASP A 261 -14.57 12.60 8.02
CA ASP A 261 -15.08 11.68 9.05
C ASP A 261 -16.28 10.85 8.57
N ASP A 262 -17.29 11.50 7.98
CA ASP A 262 -18.49 10.81 7.52
C ASP A 262 -18.20 9.96 6.29
N PHE A 263 -17.35 10.41 5.36
CA PHE A 263 -16.86 9.56 4.28
C PHE A 263 -16.19 8.29 4.83
N LEU A 264 -15.27 8.41 5.78
CA LEU A 264 -14.59 7.25 6.37
C LEU A 264 -15.61 6.27 6.98
N ARG A 265 -16.62 6.76 7.71
CA ARG A 265 -17.71 5.92 8.24
C ARG A 265 -18.46 5.13 7.17
N THR A 266 -18.51 5.62 5.94
CA THR A 266 -19.13 4.90 4.82
C THR A 266 -18.32 3.71 4.31
N LEU A 267 -17.02 3.61 4.62
CA LEU A 267 -16.14 2.56 4.08
C LEU A 267 -16.61 1.15 4.43
N ARG A 268 -17.29 0.97 5.57
CA ARG A 268 -17.94 -0.30 5.91
C ARG A 268 -18.97 -0.70 4.87
N GLU A 269 -19.84 0.22 4.46
CA GLU A 269 -20.85 -0.07 3.44
C GLU A 269 -20.21 -0.25 2.06
N TRP A 270 -19.16 0.50 1.73
CA TRP A 270 -18.36 0.26 0.52
C TRP A 270 -17.78 -1.16 0.49
N SER A 271 -17.36 -1.73 1.63
CA SER A 271 -16.75 -3.05 1.68
C SER A 271 -17.74 -4.21 1.56
N ILE A 272 -19.01 -4.03 1.98
CA ILE A 272 -20.01 -5.10 1.99
C ILE A 272 -21.11 -4.93 0.94
N ARG A 273 -21.39 -3.69 0.53
CA ARG A 273 -22.53 -3.28 -0.28
C ARG A 273 -22.13 -2.15 -1.24
N ALA A 274 -20.96 -2.26 -1.87
CA ALA A 274 -20.46 -1.28 -2.84
C ALA A 274 -21.50 -0.87 -3.89
N TRP A 275 -22.34 -1.81 -4.36
CA TRP A 275 -23.40 -1.53 -5.33
C TRP A 275 -24.45 -0.54 -4.82
N LEU A 276 -24.85 -0.60 -3.53
CA LEU A 276 -25.77 0.39 -2.94
C LEU A 276 -25.12 1.77 -2.88
N MET A 277 -23.83 1.80 -2.54
CA MET A 277 -23.06 3.05 -2.48
C MET A 277 -22.94 3.67 -3.87
N ILE A 278 -22.70 2.85 -4.90
CA ILE A 278 -22.71 3.28 -6.29
C ILE A 278 -24.09 3.85 -6.66
N ASP A 279 -25.18 3.13 -6.41
CA ASP A 279 -26.53 3.59 -6.72
C ASP A 279 -26.86 4.92 -6.02
N GLN A 280 -26.40 5.08 -4.78
CA GLN A 280 -26.62 6.28 -3.99
C GLN A 280 -25.83 7.49 -4.50
N TYR A 281 -24.55 7.32 -4.84
CA TYR A 281 -23.64 8.44 -5.07
C TYR A 281 -23.32 8.72 -6.55
N GLN A 282 -23.61 7.79 -7.47
CA GLN A 282 -23.24 7.93 -8.88
C GLN A 282 -23.84 9.17 -9.53
N ALA A 283 -25.13 9.46 -9.28
CA ALA A 283 -25.80 10.61 -9.89
C ALA A 283 -25.11 11.94 -9.52
N GLY A 284 -24.92 12.18 -8.21
CA GLY A 284 -24.28 13.40 -7.74
C GLY A 284 -22.80 13.50 -8.11
N TRP A 285 -22.07 12.38 -8.13
CA TRP A 285 -20.70 12.35 -8.64
C TRP A 285 -20.61 12.75 -10.11
N ARG A 286 -21.47 12.21 -10.98
CA ARG A 286 -21.49 12.60 -12.40
C ARG A 286 -21.82 14.08 -12.58
N GLU A 287 -22.80 14.60 -11.84
CA GLU A 287 -23.15 16.02 -11.86
C GLU A 287 -21.96 16.89 -11.42
N SER A 288 -21.19 16.47 -10.42
CA SER A 288 -19.96 17.17 -9.99
C SER A 288 -18.89 17.24 -11.09
N LEU A 289 -18.92 16.32 -12.06
CA LEU A 289 -18.06 16.34 -13.25
C LEU A 289 -18.64 17.18 -14.39
N GLY A 290 -19.85 17.73 -14.25
CA GLY A 290 -20.56 18.43 -15.32
C GLY A 290 -21.21 17.50 -16.34
N LEU A 291 -21.47 16.25 -15.97
CA LEU A 291 -22.14 15.25 -16.81
C LEU A 291 -23.61 15.07 -16.37
N PRO A 292 -24.48 14.55 -17.26
CA PRO A 292 -25.83 14.12 -16.86
C PRO A 292 -25.79 13.07 -15.74
N SER A 293 -26.75 13.13 -14.82
CA SER A 293 -26.82 12.23 -13.66
C SER A 293 -27.10 10.77 -14.02
N ASN A 294 -27.74 10.52 -15.17
CA ASN A 294 -27.96 9.18 -15.67
C ASN A 294 -26.69 8.61 -16.34
N CYS A 295 -26.53 7.28 -16.23
CA CYS A 295 -25.56 6.56 -17.03
C CYS A 295 -25.85 6.72 -18.53
N PRO A 296 -24.81 6.77 -19.37
CA PRO A 296 -24.99 6.51 -20.79
C PRO A 296 -25.62 5.12 -20.94
N GLN A 297 -26.67 5.01 -21.75
CA GLN A 297 -27.22 3.71 -22.10
C GLN A 297 -26.15 2.99 -22.92
N GLU A 298 -25.80 1.76 -22.56
CA GLU A 298 -25.01 0.93 -23.47
C GLU A 298 -25.80 0.82 -24.77
N GLU A 299 -25.29 1.41 -25.84
CA GLU A 299 -25.78 1.08 -27.17
C GLU A 299 -25.54 -0.41 -27.32
N VAL A 300 -26.60 -1.21 -27.16
CA VAL A 300 -26.59 -2.61 -27.50
C VAL A 300 -26.33 -2.60 -29.00
N GLU A 301 -25.07 -2.76 -29.40
CA GLU A 301 -24.72 -3.03 -30.77
C GLU A 301 -25.56 -4.24 -31.16
N SER A 302 -26.61 -3.97 -31.94
CA SER A 302 -27.41 -4.96 -32.60
C SER A 302 -26.43 -5.76 -33.43
N THR A 303 -25.94 -6.88 -32.88
CA THR A 303 -25.22 -7.89 -33.65
C THR A 303 -26.24 -8.39 -34.66
N GLY A 304 -26.26 -7.74 -35.82
CA GLY A 304 -27.09 -8.11 -36.95
C GLY A 304 -26.79 -9.58 -37.26
N VAL A 305 -27.78 -10.41 -36.97
CA VAL A 305 -27.86 -11.80 -37.42
C VAL A 305 -27.92 -11.81 -38.94
#